data_AF-A0A8R7UYE5-F1
#
_entry.id   AF-A0A8R7UYE5-F1
#
_cell.length_a   1.000
_cell.length_b   1.000
_cell.length_c   1.000
_cell.angle_alpha   90.00
_cell.angle_beta   90.00
_cell.angle_gamma   90.00
#
_symmetry.space_group_name_H-M   'P 1'
#
loop_
_entity.id
_entity.type
_entity.pdbx_description
1 polymer ?
#
loop_
_entity_poly.entity_id
_entity_poly.type
_entity_poly.pdbx_seq_one_letter_code
_entity_poly.pdbx_strand_id
1 'polypeptide(L)'
;MPPNSILLSNCEAAEMLQKIQGHMAILSEDPTIKIPESFDKAFQYAKEGNHFTSAKSVKEILEPLKDYGVNDGEICMIANIGPETIEEVYALIPSLKATRSINEGKIVEALAALANIKVSK
;
A
#
# COMPACT_ATOMS: atom_id res chain seq x y z
N MET A 1 2.80 3.67 17.04
CA MET A 1 3.15 2.28 16.69
C MET A 1 4.31 1.83 17.56
N PRO A 2 4.39 0.54 17.96
CA PRO A 2 5.57 0.01 18.63
C PRO A 2 6.86 0.31 17.83
N PRO A 3 8.00 0.54 18.50
CA PRO A 3 9.29 0.64 17.83
C PRO A 3 9.51 -0.60 16.94
N ASN A 4 9.99 -0.40 15.70
CA ASN A 4 10.21 -1.43 14.67
C ASN A 4 8.96 -1.97 13.96
N SER A 5 7.79 -1.36 14.14
CA SER A 5 6.63 -1.73 13.33
C SER A 5 6.80 -1.23 11.90
N ILE A 6 6.40 -2.06 10.92
CA ILE A 6 6.43 -1.72 9.49
C ILE A 6 4.99 -1.55 9.02
N LEU A 7 4.72 -0.47 8.27
CA LEU A 7 3.45 -0.29 7.59
C LEU A 7 3.47 -1.05 6.28
N LEU A 8 2.35 -1.72 5.98
CA LEU A 8 2.15 -2.46 4.75
C LEU A 8 0.95 -1.87 4.04
N SER A 9 1.15 -1.51 2.77
CA SER A 9 0.05 -1.18 1.87
C SER A 9 -0.77 -2.43 1.52
N ASN A 10 -1.98 -2.24 0.99
CA ASN A 10 -2.87 -3.30 0.53
C ASN A 10 -2.20 -4.16 -0.54
N CYS A 11 -1.42 -3.58 -1.44
CA CYS A 11 -0.68 -4.34 -2.45
C CYS A 11 0.40 -5.24 -1.82
N GLU A 12 1.19 -4.72 -0.87
CA GLU A 12 2.20 -5.52 -0.14
C GLU A 12 1.54 -6.64 0.69
N ALA A 13 0.44 -6.31 1.37
CA ALA A 13 -0.32 -7.28 2.15
C ALA A 13 -0.93 -8.37 1.25
N ALA A 14 -1.51 -8.00 0.11
CA ALA A 14 -2.09 -8.95 -0.85
C ALA A 14 -1.02 -9.90 -1.41
N GLU A 15 0.14 -9.39 -1.83
CA GLU A 15 1.23 -10.23 -2.34
C GLU A 15 1.76 -11.20 -1.27
N MET A 16 1.90 -10.77 0.00
CA MET A 16 2.33 -11.66 1.07
C MET A 16 1.28 -12.71 1.41
N LEU A 17 0.01 -12.33 1.54
CA LEU A 17 -1.08 -13.25 1.82
C LEU A 17 -1.27 -14.26 0.68
N GLN A 18 -1.09 -13.84 -0.58
CA GLN A 18 -1.10 -14.75 -1.73
C GLN A 18 0.03 -15.79 -1.66
N LYS A 19 1.25 -15.37 -1.27
CA LYS A 19 2.37 -16.31 -1.06
C LYS A 19 2.07 -17.31 0.05
N ILE A 20 1.44 -16.87 1.14
CA ILE A 20 1.03 -17.78 2.23
C ILE A 20 -0.05 -18.74 1.72
N GLN A 21 -1.06 -18.24 0.99
CA GLN A 21 -2.11 -19.07 0.40
C GLN A 21 -1.55 -20.17 -0.51
N GLY A 22 -0.54 -19.86 -1.33
CA GLY A 22 0.14 -20.82 -2.20
C GLY A 22 0.85 -21.96 -1.45
N HIS A 23 1.21 -21.75 -0.19
CA HIS A 23 1.83 -22.77 0.66
C HIS A 23 0.82 -23.50 1.57
N MET A 24 -0.46 -23.14 1.55
CA MET A 24 -1.46 -23.71 2.49
C MET A 24 -1.59 -25.23 2.43
N ALA A 25 -1.43 -25.82 1.23
CA ALA A 25 -1.46 -27.28 1.08
C ALA A 25 -0.37 -27.96 1.93
N ILE A 26 0.85 -27.40 1.94
CA ILE A 26 1.96 -27.91 2.74
C ILE A 26 1.75 -27.57 4.23
N LEU A 27 1.27 -26.36 4.54
CA LEU A 27 1.01 -25.95 5.92
C LEU A 27 -0.08 -26.81 6.59
N SER A 28 -1.06 -27.29 5.81
CA SER A 28 -2.12 -28.16 6.32
C SER A 28 -1.67 -29.57 6.70
N GLU A 29 -0.48 -29.99 6.26
CA GLU A 29 0.10 -31.29 6.65
C GLU A 29 0.58 -31.27 8.11
N ASP A 30 0.89 -30.09 8.66
CA ASP A 30 1.24 -29.89 10.06
C ASP A 30 -0.01 -29.53 10.89
N PRO A 31 -0.55 -30.45 11.72
CA PRO A 31 -1.75 -30.22 12.51
C PRO A 31 -1.56 -29.19 13.63
N THR A 32 -0.33 -28.76 13.92
CA THR A 32 -0.04 -27.70 14.89
C THR A 32 -0.28 -26.30 14.32
N ILE A 33 -0.27 -26.17 12.99
CA ILE A 33 -0.50 -24.91 12.29
C ILE A 33 -2.01 -24.72 12.12
N LYS A 34 -2.57 -23.72 12.80
CA LYS A 34 -3.98 -23.34 12.67
C LYS A 34 -4.08 -22.06 11.87
N ILE A 35 -4.71 -22.13 10.70
CA ILE A 35 -5.00 -20.96 9.89
C ILE A 35 -6.14 -20.18 10.56
N PRO A 36 -5.96 -18.87 10.88
CA PRO A 36 -7.01 -18.07 11.49
C PRO A 36 -8.20 -17.89 10.54
N GLU A 37 -9.43 -17.85 11.07
CA GLU A 37 -10.64 -17.56 10.29
C GLU A 37 -10.58 -16.20 9.58
N SER A 38 -9.80 -15.26 10.13
CA SER A 38 -9.60 -13.95 9.54
C SER A 38 -8.70 -13.97 8.30
N PHE A 39 -8.00 -15.07 8.00
CA PHE A 39 -7.03 -15.12 6.91
C PHE A 39 -7.69 -14.82 5.56
N ASP A 40 -8.72 -15.58 5.19
CA ASP A 40 -9.39 -15.41 3.89
C ASP A 40 -10.04 -14.03 3.77
N LYS A 41 -10.62 -13.52 4.87
CA LYS A 41 -11.22 -12.18 4.92
C LYS A 41 -10.17 -11.08 4.72
N ALA A 42 -9.03 -11.19 5.38
CA ALA A 42 -7.93 -10.23 5.25
C ALA A 42 -7.31 -10.28 3.85
N PHE A 43 -7.16 -11.48 3.28
CA PHE A 43 -6.62 -11.64 1.94
C PHE A 43 -7.55 -11.06 0.88
N GLN A 44 -8.85 -11.35 0.98
CA GLN A 44 -9.85 -10.78 0.08
C GLN A 44 -9.89 -9.25 0.18
N TYR A 45 -9.91 -8.71 1.42
CA TYR A 45 -9.87 -7.27 1.65
C TYR A 45 -8.65 -6.60 1.00
N ALA A 46 -7.45 -7.15 1.24
CA ALA A 46 -6.21 -6.59 0.68
C ALA A 46 -6.20 -6.66 -0.85
N LYS A 47 -6.74 -7.75 -1.43
CA LYS A 47 -6.81 -7.94 -2.88
C LYS A 47 -7.81 -7.00 -3.56
N GLU A 48 -9.01 -6.84 -2.99
CA GLU A 48 -10.04 -5.95 -3.52
C GLU A 48 -9.69 -4.47 -3.32
N GLY A 49 -9.04 -4.14 -2.20
CA GLY A 49 -8.56 -2.80 -1.89
C GLY A 49 -7.22 -2.44 -2.53
N ASN A 50 -6.67 -3.29 -3.41
CA ASN A 50 -5.44 -3.01 -4.14
C ASN A 50 -5.74 -2.30 -5.46
N HIS A 51 -5.11 -1.15 -5.69
CA HIS A 51 -5.27 -0.35 -6.90
C HIS A 51 -4.18 -0.59 -7.95
N PHE A 52 -3.11 -1.30 -7.61
CA PHE A 52 -1.88 -1.36 -8.40
C PHE A 52 -1.44 -2.78 -8.74
N THR A 53 -0.76 -2.92 -9.87
CA THR A 53 -0.32 -4.22 -10.41
C THR A 53 0.93 -4.79 -9.72
N SER A 54 1.69 -3.97 -9.01
CA SER A 54 3.00 -4.35 -8.44
C SER A 54 3.29 -3.56 -7.16
N ALA A 55 3.42 -4.26 -6.03
CA ALA A 55 3.79 -3.62 -4.76
C ALA A 55 5.21 -3.04 -4.82
N LYS A 56 6.12 -3.75 -5.50
CA LYS A 56 7.49 -3.27 -5.72
C LYS A 56 7.51 -1.92 -6.44
N SER A 57 6.74 -1.79 -7.52
CA SER A 57 6.72 -0.56 -8.32
C SER A 57 6.09 0.60 -7.55
N VAL A 58 5.02 0.34 -6.78
CA VAL A 58 4.43 1.34 -5.88
C VAL A 58 5.47 1.85 -4.89
N LYS A 59 6.24 0.94 -4.27
CA LYS A 59 7.29 1.30 -3.32
C LYS A 59 8.39 2.14 -3.98
N GLU A 60 8.87 1.75 -5.15
CA GLU A 60 9.89 2.49 -5.91
C GLU A 60 9.43 3.91 -6.28
N ILE A 61 8.13 4.11 -6.55
CA ILE A 61 7.56 5.42 -6.87
C ILE A 61 7.37 6.30 -5.63
N LEU A 62 6.91 5.73 -4.50
CA LEU A 62 6.49 6.51 -3.34
C LEU A 62 7.55 6.71 -2.27
N GLU A 63 8.51 5.79 -2.10
CA GLU A 63 9.60 5.92 -1.11
C GLU A 63 10.39 7.24 -1.22
N PRO A 64 10.73 7.74 -2.43
CA PRO A 64 11.44 9.02 -2.57
C PRO A 64 10.71 10.23 -2.00
N LEU A 65 9.39 10.14 -1.76
CA LEU A 65 8.61 11.24 -1.19
C LEU A 65 9.00 11.55 0.27
N LYS A 66 9.69 10.63 0.95
CA LYS A 66 10.25 10.86 2.30
C LYS A 66 11.18 12.05 2.35
N ASP A 67 11.96 12.26 1.29
CA ASP A 67 12.89 13.39 1.17
C ASP A 67 12.15 14.74 1.08
N TYR A 68 10.83 14.71 0.83
CA TYR A 68 9.95 15.87 0.70
C TYR A 68 8.92 15.96 1.82
N GLY A 69 9.16 15.28 2.95
CA GLY A 69 8.34 15.41 4.16
C GLY A 69 7.04 14.62 4.15
N VAL A 70 6.97 13.56 3.34
CA VAL A 70 5.88 12.56 3.35
C VAL A 70 6.32 11.38 4.21
N ASN A 71 5.60 11.08 5.29
CA ASN A 71 5.96 9.98 6.19
C ASN A 71 5.42 8.61 5.72
N ASP A 72 5.86 7.52 6.34
CA ASP A 72 5.43 6.15 6.01
C ASP A 72 3.90 5.95 6.06
N GLY A 73 3.23 6.60 7.00
CA GLY A 73 1.77 6.58 7.12
C GLY A 73 1.09 7.24 5.93
N GLU A 74 1.58 8.40 5.52
CA GLU A 74 1.05 9.13 4.37
C GLU A 74 1.33 8.40 3.06
N ILE A 75 2.52 7.81 2.91
CA ILE A 75 2.86 6.92 1.78
C ILE A 75 1.89 5.75 1.70
N CYS A 76 1.67 5.06 2.83
CA CYS A 76 0.74 3.93 2.91
C CYS A 76 -0.70 4.35 2.54
N MET A 77 -1.13 5.53 2.99
CA MET A 77 -2.43 6.08 2.64
C MET A 77 -2.56 6.38 1.14
N ILE A 78 -1.56 7.00 0.50
CA ILE A 78 -1.56 7.23 -0.96
C ILE A 78 -1.65 5.88 -1.70
N ALA A 79 -0.86 4.89 -1.28
CA ALA A 79 -0.87 3.56 -1.88
C ALA A 79 -2.22 2.81 -1.73
N ASN A 80 -2.93 3.04 -0.62
CA ASN A 80 -4.19 2.34 -0.34
C ASN A 80 -5.42 3.05 -0.92
N ILE A 81 -5.39 4.38 -1.02
CA ILE A 81 -6.49 5.17 -1.58
C ILE A 81 -6.43 5.15 -3.12
N GLY A 82 -5.22 5.16 -3.69
CA GLY A 82 -5.01 5.28 -5.13
C GLY A 82 -5.51 6.60 -5.74
N PRO A 83 -5.24 7.77 -5.13
CA PRO A 83 -5.78 9.05 -5.58
C PRO A 83 -5.30 9.40 -6.99
N GLU A 84 -6.08 10.21 -7.71
CA GLU A 84 -5.80 10.61 -9.09
C GLU A 84 -5.26 12.03 -9.18
N THR A 85 -5.59 12.88 -8.22
CA THR A 85 -5.21 14.28 -8.21
C THR A 85 -4.57 14.70 -6.89
N ILE A 86 -3.81 15.79 -6.94
CA ILE A 86 -3.23 16.37 -5.74
C ILE A 86 -4.31 16.92 -4.80
N GLU A 87 -5.42 17.42 -5.35
CA GLU A 87 -6.58 17.86 -4.56
C GLU A 87 -7.17 16.71 -3.75
N GLU A 88 -7.28 15.52 -4.34
CA GLU A 88 -7.75 14.32 -3.65
C GLU A 88 -6.80 13.90 -2.53
N VAL A 89 -5.48 13.90 -2.80
CA VAL A 89 -4.45 13.64 -1.78
C VAL A 89 -4.63 14.56 -0.58
N TYR A 90 -4.75 15.87 -0.80
CA TYR A 90 -4.90 16.83 0.29
C TYR A 90 -6.27 16.81 0.96
N ALA A 91 -7.32 16.37 0.27
CA ALA A 91 -8.64 16.18 0.87
C ALA A 91 -8.63 15.00 1.85
N LEU A 92 -8.00 13.89 1.47
CA LEU A 92 -8.02 12.63 2.24
C LEU A 92 -6.87 12.52 3.25
N ILE A 93 -5.75 13.19 3.00
CA ILE A 93 -4.54 13.19 3.83
C ILE A 93 -4.19 14.64 4.22
N PRO A 94 -4.98 15.28 5.08
CA PRO A 94 -4.84 16.71 5.37
C PRO A 94 -3.51 17.08 6.05
N SER A 95 -2.81 16.13 6.67
CA SER A 95 -1.48 16.35 7.26
C SER A 95 -0.43 16.80 6.22
N LEU A 96 -0.55 16.35 4.97
CA LEU A 96 0.36 16.73 3.88
C LEU A 96 0.24 18.20 3.47
N LYS A 97 -0.84 18.89 3.85
CA LYS A 97 -1.00 20.33 3.57
C LYS A 97 0.05 21.17 4.28
N ALA A 98 0.57 20.71 5.43
CA ALA A 98 1.57 21.45 6.20
C ALA A 98 2.91 21.59 5.44
N THR A 99 3.22 20.62 4.58
CA THR A 99 4.46 20.57 3.76
C THR A 99 4.17 20.78 2.28
N ARG A 100 3.00 21.33 1.93
CA ARG A 100 2.52 21.54 0.55
C ARG A 100 3.56 22.22 -0.35
N SER A 101 4.24 23.26 0.14
CA SER A 101 5.22 24.01 -0.64
C SER A 101 6.45 23.20 -1.07
N ILE A 102 6.73 22.07 -0.42
CA ILE A 102 7.88 21.20 -0.73
C ILE A 102 7.49 19.86 -1.35
N ASN A 103 6.28 19.34 -1.07
CA ASN A 103 5.86 18.01 -1.52
C ASN A 103 5.01 18.01 -2.79
N GLU A 104 4.31 19.12 -3.13
CA GLU A 104 3.25 19.13 -4.15
C GLU A 104 3.72 18.61 -5.51
N GLY A 105 4.80 19.18 -6.04
CA GLY A 105 5.31 18.77 -7.36
C GLY A 105 5.73 17.31 -7.40
N LYS A 106 6.34 16.80 -6.31
CA LYS A 106 6.81 15.42 -6.22
C LYS A 106 5.66 14.44 -6.07
N ILE A 107 4.62 14.81 -5.33
CA ILE A 107 3.39 14.01 -5.27
C ILE A 107 2.75 13.96 -6.66
N VAL A 108 2.64 15.08 -7.37
CA VAL A 108 2.06 15.10 -8.75
C VAL A 108 2.84 14.19 -9.69
N GLU A 109 4.18 14.23 -9.67
CA GLU A 109 5.04 13.32 -10.45
C GLU A 109 4.77 11.85 -10.08
N ALA A 110 4.67 11.55 -8.78
CA ALA A 110 4.38 10.19 -8.30
C ALA A 110 2.99 9.70 -8.72
N LEU A 111 1.95 10.55 -8.65
CA LEU A 111 0.60 10.20 -9.10
C LEU A 111 0.58 9.87 -10.60
N ALA A 112 1.29 10.65 -11.42
CA ALA A 112 1.43 10.37 -12.85
C ALA A 112 2.14 9.03 -13.10
N ALA A 113 3.18 8.70 -12.32
CA ALA A 113 3.85 7.40 -12.41
C ALA A 113 2.95 6.25 -11.96
N LEU A 114 2.21 6.41 -10.86
CA LEU A 114 1.26 5.43 -10.34
C LEU A 114 0.13 5.13 -11.33
N ALA A 115 -0.34 6.13 -12.08
CA ALA A 115 -1.36 5.94 -13.11
C ALA A 115 -0.97 4.89 -14.17
N ASN A 116 0.33 4.75 -14.46
CA ASN A 116 0.83 3.77 -15.45
C ASN A 116 0.83 2.32 -14.93
N ILE A 117 0.66 2.11 -13.62
CA ILE A 117 0.69 0.79 -13.00
C ILE A 117 -0.63 0.42 -12.31
N LYS A 118 -1.69 1.23 -12.51
CA LYS A 118 -3.04 0.93 -12.02
C LYS A 118 -3.55 -0.37 -12.65
N VAL A 119 -4.27 -1.17 -11.87
CA VAL A 119 -4.97 -2.35 -12.38
C VAL A 119 -6.09 -1.89 -13.30
N SER A 120 -6.14 -2.42 -14.53
CA SER A 120 -7.28 -2.20 -15.42
C SER A 120 -8.54 -2.76 -14.77
N LYS A 121 -9.56 -1.91 -14.58
CA LYS A 121 -10.88 -2.33 -14.13
C LYS A 121 -11.67 -3.01 -15.25
#